data_AF-A0A5E4JSA5-F1
#
_entry.id   AF-A0A5E4JSA5-F1
#
_cell.length_a   1.000
_cell.length_b   1.000
_cell.length_c   1.000
_cell.angle_alpha   90.00
_cell.angle_beta   90.00
_cell.angle_gamma   90.00
#
_symmetry.space_group_name_H-M   'P 1'
#
loop_
_entity.id
_entity.type
_entity.pdbx_description
1 polymer ?
#
loop_
_entity_poly.entity_id
_entity_poly.type
_entity_poly.pdbx_seq_one_letter_code
_entity_poly.pdbx_strand_id
1 'polypeptide(L)'
;MKKVSFKCKSCGKCCQEFARGYLPLWEFEVYDLLEKAREKGIEIPIGSIKPVDPLFEEVTGVAIFPYYGLFMEPCPFLKGNKCSIYKNRFSICRRFPILIHPEYKNFIKDGLEEKDFMFCDNFNLPAFVNEVNFQPSQEKSFEVFNKGFGKIAEEAKDANKMREFIDEKMKQLIEDKKVVLRRIPEDVVSKCKKMPILYFLRKRGFLSQKELQDLTESN
;
A
#
# COMPACT_ATOMS: atom_id res chain seq x y z
N MET A 1 22.18 -26.64 2.05
CA MET A 1 21.36 -25.75 2.91
C MET A 1 19.89 -26.00 2.64
N LYS A 2 19.04 -26.06 3.67
CA LYS A 2 17.58 -26.12 3.51
C LYS A 2 17.11 -24.76 3.01
N LYS A 3 16.57 -24.72 1.80
CA LYS A 3 16.00 -23.51 1.18
C LYS A 3 14.91 -22.93 2.09
N VAL A 4 15.18 -21.82 2.77
CA VAL A 4 14.16 -21.14 3.58
C VAL A 4 13.21 -20.41 2.63
N SER A 5 12.08 -21.06 2.32
CA SER A 5 11.02 -20.47 1.50
C SER A 5 9.75 -20.25 2.30
N PHE A 6 9.11 -19.09 2.15
CA PHE A 6 7.81 -18.83 2.76
C PHE A 6 6.72 -19.68 2.10
N LYS A 7 5.93 -20.40 2.92
CA LYS A 7 4.72 -21.10 2.47
C LYS A 7 3.61 -20.89 3.49
N CYS A 8 2.55 -20.20 3.08
CA CYS A 8 1.37 -20.04 3.92
C CYS A 8 0.75 -21.41 4.23
N LYS A 9 0.49 -21.70 5.51
CA LYS A 9 -0.22 -22.91 5.96
C LYS A 9 -1.75 -22.72 6.08
N SER A 10 -2.26 -21.57 5.66
CA SER A 10 -3.70 -21.23 5.76
C SER A 10 -4.26 -21.39 7.18
N CYS A 11 -3.49 -21.00 8.19
CA CYS A 11 -3.89 -21.10 9.60
C CYS A 11 -4.71 -19.90 10.11
N GLY A 12 -4.93 -18.88 9.29
CA GLY A 12 -5.74 -17.69 9.63
C GLY A 12 -5.06 -16.66 10.52
N LYS A 13 -4.06 -17.05 11.35
CA LYS A 13 -3.40 -16.18 12.33
C LYS A 13 -2.93 -14.84 11.74
N CYS A 14 -2.13 -14.87 10.69
CA CYS A 14 -1.66 -13.63 10.07
C CYS A 14 -2.77 -12.81 9.39
N CYS A 15 -3.83 -13.45 8.88
CA CYS A 15 -4.97 -12.73 8.31
C CYS A 15 -5.80 -12.01 9.38
N GLN A 16 -5.84 -12.55 10.60
CA GLN A 16 -6.52 -11.94 11.76
C GLN A 16 -5.71 -10.76 12.29
N GLU A 17 -4.39 -10.92 12.43
CA GLU A 17 -3.52 -9.84 12.93
C GLU A 17 -3.32 -8.73 11.90
N PHE A 18 -3.17 -9.06 10.62
CA PHE A 18 -2.88 -8.07 9.58
C PHE A 18 -4.05 -7.12 9.31
N ALA A 19 -5.28 -7.58 9.49
CA ALA A 19 -6.48 -6.77 9.29
C ALA A 19 -6.94 -6.04 10.56
N ARG A 20 -6.15 -6.04 11.64
CA ARG A 20 -6.47 -5.25 12.85
C ARG A 20 -6.41 -3.75 12.51
N GLY A 21 -7.52 -3.06 12.68
CA GLY A 21 -7.81 -1.70 12.25
C GLY A 21 -8.58 -1.68 10.94
N TYR A 22 -7.89 -1.95 9.84
CA TYR A 22 -8.47 -2.01 8.50
C TYR A 22 -7.56 -2.78 7.55
N LEU A 23 -8.12 -3.27 6.44
CA LEU A 23 -7.35 -3.79 5.32
C LEU A 23 -7.08 -2.66 4.31
N PRO A 24 -5.82 -2.26 4.06
CA PRO A 24 -5.49 -1.24 3.07
C PRO A 24 -5.80 -1.72 1.65
N LEU A 25 -6.35 -0.82 0.84
CA LEU A 25 -6.78 -1.05 -0.54
C LEU A 25 -6.40 0.14 -1.39
N TRP A 26 -5.94 -0.12 -2.61
CA TRP A 26 -5.94 0.91 -3.63
C TRP A 26 -7.37 1.26 -4.07
N GLU A 27 -7.56 2.44 -4.65
CA GLU A 27 -8.85 2.85 -5.20
C GLU A 27 -9.41 1.82 -6.19
N PHE A 28 -8.59 1.29 -7.11
CA PHE A 28 -9.04 0.24 -8.03
C PHE A 28 -9.37 -1.09 -7.33
N GLU A 29 -8.75 -1.37 -6.18
CA GLU A 29 -9.05 -2.58 -5.39
C GLU A 29 -10.37 -2.46 -4.62
N VAL A 30 -10.92 -1.25 -4.44
CA VAL A 30 -12.27 -1.06 -3.88
C VAL A 30 -13.33 -1.68 -4.78
N TYR A 31 -13.23 -1.46 -6.10
CA TYR A 31 -14.15 -2.06 -7.07
C TYR A 31 -14.02 -3.60 -7.08
N ASP A 32 -12.79 -4.10 -7.12
CA ASP A 32 -12.50 -5.55 -7.06
C ASP A 32 -13.00 -6.17 -5.75
N LEU A 33 -12.92 -5.44 -4.62
CA LEU A 33 -13.46 -5.89 -3.34
C LEU A 33 -14.97 -6.08 -3.41
N LEU A 34 -15.70 -5.08 -3.91
CA LEU A 34 -17.16 -5.11 -3.98
C LEU A 34 -17.64 -6.24 -4.91
N GLU A 35 -16.95 -6.44 -6.03
CA GLU A 35 -17.22 -7.54 -6.94
C GLU A 35 -17.00 -8.90 -6.27
N LYS A 36 -15.83 -9.12 -5.67
CA LYS A 36 -15.54 -10.37 -4.93
C LYS A 36 -16.54 -10.60 -3.80
N ALA A 37 -16.94 -9.56 -3.08
CA ALA A 37 -17.90 -9.68 -1.99
C ALA A 37 -19.26 -10.16 -2.52
N ARG A 38 -19.76 -9.56 -3.59
CA ARG A 38 -20.98 -9.97 -4.29
C ARG A 38 -20.91 -11.42 -4.77
N GLU A 39 -19.82 -11.83 -5.41
CA GLU A 39 -19.61 -13.23 -5.86
C GLU A 39 -19.64 -14.24 -4.71
N LYS A 40 -19.23 -13.82 -3.51
CA LYS A 40 -19.18 -14.66 -2.32
C LYS A 40 -20.43 -14.56 -1.44
N GLY A 41 -21.43 -13.77 -1.84
CA GLY A 41 -22.60 -13.48 -1.01
C GLY A 41 -22.22 -12.84 0.31
N ILE A 42 -21.19 -11.98 0.32
CA ILE A 42 -20.71 -11.24 1.47
C ILE A 42 -21.30 -9.84 1.38
N GLU A 43 -22.02 -9.44 2.43
CA GLU A 43 -22.47 -8.06 2.59
C GLU A 43 -21.33 -7.18 3.09
N ILE A 44 -21.09 -6.06 2.42
CA ILE A 44 -20.16 -5.02 2.85
C ILE A 44 -21.00 -3.81 3.27
N PRO A 45 -21.12 -3.53 4.58
CA PRO A 45 -21.95 -2.43 5.06
C PRO A 45 -21.51 -1.08 4.48
N ILE A 46 -22.48 -0.19 4.29
CA ILE A 46 -22.20 1.19 3.89
C ILE A 46 -21.31 1.83 4.95
N GLY A 47 -20.24 2.49 4.49
CA GLY A 47 -19.26 3.11 5.37
C GLY A 47 -18.22 2.16 5.95
N SER A 48 -18.23 0.86 5.64
CA SER A 48 -17.12 -0.04 5.99
C SER A 48 -15.87 0.19 5.13
N ILE A 49 -16.00 0.87 3.98
CA ILE A 49 -14.88 1.30 3.16
C ILE A 49 -14.75 2.81 3.30
N LYS A 50 -13.58 3.28 3.74
CA LYS A 50 -13.33 4.72 3.92
C LYS A 50 -11.95 5.09 3.38
N PRO A 51 -11.75 6.32 2.89
CA PRO A 51 -10.41 6.82 2.64
C PRO A 51 -9.57 6.81 3.92
N VAL A 52 -8.28 6.54 3.79
CA VAL A 52 -7.33 6.55 4.92
C VAL A 52 -6.18 7.48 4.61
N ASP A 53 -5.70 8.16 5.67
CA ASP A 53 -4.63 9.17 5.60
C ASP A 53 -4.80 10.18 4.45
N PRO A 54 -5.95 10.88 4.35
CA PRO A 54 -6.10 11.91 3.34
C PRO A 54 -5.02 12.97 3.50
N LEU A 55 -4.39 13.30 2.38
CA LEU A 55 -3.45 14.40 2.27
C LEU A 55 -4.26 15.65 1.93
N PHE A 56 -4.23 16.66 2.79
CA PHE A 56 -4.98 17.90 2.57
C PHE A 56 -4.05 19.10 2.46
N GLU A 57 -4.28 19.93 1.44
CA GLU A 57 -3.61 21.20 1.23
C GLU A 57 -4.50 22.35 1.69
N GLU A 58 -4.07 23.03 2.75
CA GLU A 58 -4.83 24.12 3.34
C GLU A 58 -4.91 25.34 2.42
N VAL A 59 -3.84 25.62 1.67
CA VAL A 59 -3.80 26.81 0.80
C VAL A 59 -4.80 26.68 -0.36
N THR A 60 -4.92 25.50 -0.95
CA THR A 60 -5.78 25.28 -2.12
C THR A 60 -7.13 24.65 -1.78
N GLY A 61 -7.30 24.14 -0.56
CA GLY A 61 -8.52 23.45 -0.11
C GLY A 61 -8.72 22.07 -0.73
N VAL A 62 -7.64 21.39 -1.12
CA VAL A 62 -7.66 20.14 -1.88
C VAL A 62 -7.29 18.95 -1.02
N ALA A 63 -7.95 17.81 -1.22
CA ALA A 63 -7.50 16.54 -0.67
C ALA A 63 -7.14 15.50 -1.74
N ILE A 64 -6.12 14.71 -1.47
CA ILE A 64 -5.78 13.47 -2.18
C ILE A 64 -6.04 12.31 -1.22
N PHE A 65 -6.72 11.28 -1.71
CA PHE A 65 -7.00 10.05 -1.00
C PHE A 65 -6.17 8.93 -1.61
N PRO A 66 -4.95 8.70 -1.10
CA PRO A 66 -4.00 7.80 -1.75
C PRO A 66 -4.44 6.32 -1.67
N TYR A 67 -5.17 5.95 -0.62
CA TYR A 67 -5.70 4.62 -0.42
C TYR A 67 -6.99 4.65 0.43
N TYR A 68 -7.66 3.50 0.42
CA TYR A 68 -8.86 3.21 1.18
C TYR A 68 -8.58 2.10 2.18
N GLY A 69 -9.41 2.01 3.21
CA GLY A 69 -9.38 0.94 4.20
C GLY A 69 -10.73 0.25 4.25
N LEU A 70 -10.73 -1.08 4.28
CA LEU A 70 -11.88 -1.88 4.69
C LEU A 70 -11.82 -2.09 6.21
N PHE A 71 -12.70 -1.40 6.92
CA PHE A 71 -12.87 -1.43 8.38
C PHE A 71 -13.88 -2.51 8.77
N MET A 72 -13.46 -3.77 8.67
CA MET A 72 -14.23 -4.93 9.10
C MET A 72 -13.33 -5.95 9.80
N GLU A 73 -13.67 -6.25 11.05
CA GLU A 73 -12.97 -7.25 11.85
C GLU A 73 -13.92 -8.35 12.34
N PRO A 74 -13.62 -9.63 12.08
CA PRO A 74 -12.53 -10.12 11.24
C PRO A 74 -12.74 -9.75 9.75
N CYS A 75 -11.68 -9.85 8.95
CA CYS A 75 -11.78 -9.67 7.49
C CYS A 75 -12.92 -10.56 6.93
N PRO A 76 -13.85 -10.01 6.15
CA PRO A 76 -15.06 -10.74 5.74
C PRO A 76 -14.78 -11.93 4.81
N PHE A 77 -13.62 -11.93 4.16
CA PHE A 77 -13.17 -13.04 3.33
C PHE A 77 -12.54 -14.19 4.12
N LEU A 78 -12.30 -14.04 5.42
CA LEU A 78 -11.72 -15.06 6.29
C LEU A 78 -12.84 -15.94 6.88
N LYS A 79 -13.04 -17.14 6.34
CA LYS A 79 -14.02 -18.12 6.83
C LYS A 79 -13.31 -19.37 7.35
N GLY A 80 -13.55 -19.75 8.60
CA GLY A 80 -12.93 -20.94 9.21
C GLY A 80 -11.40 -20.91 9.12
N ASN A 81 -10.78 -19.76 9.42
CA ASN A 81 -9.33 -19.50 9.33
C ASN A 81 -8.73 -19.58 7.91
N LYS A 82 -9.57 -19.67 6.87
CA LYS A 82 -9.14 -19.70 5.46
C LYS A 82 -9.68 -18.52 4.69
N CYS A 83 -8.80 -17.86 3.93
CA CYS A 83 -9.20 -16.79 3.03
C CYS A 83 -9.92 -17.37 1.81
N SER A 84 -11.19 -17.03 1.65
CA SER A 84 -12.05 -17.49 0.55
C SER A 84 -11.63 -16.96 -0.84
N ILE A 85 -10.81 -15.90 -0.86
CA ILE A 85 -10.23 -15.31 -2.07
C ILE A 85 -8.72 -15.50 -2.15
N TYR A 86 -8.13 -16.48 -1.45
CA TYR A 86 -6.67 -16.58 -1.26
C TYR A 86 -5.84 -16.44 -2.55
N LYS A 87 -6.28 -17.06 -3.66
CA LYS A 87 -5.58 -16.99 -4.95
C LYS A 87 -5.62 -15.58 -5.58
N ASN A 88 -6.73 -14.87 -5.39
CA ASN A 88 -7.01 -13.55 -5.95
C ASN A 88 -7.15 -12.50 -4.84
N ARG A 89 -6.41 -12.67 -3.74
CA ARG A 89 -6.41 -11.75 -2.58
C ARG A 89 -5.83 -10.40 -2.99
N PHE A 90 -6.13 -9.34 -2.27
CA PHE A 90 -5.65 -7.99 -2.58
C PHE A 90 -4.13 -7.87 -2.54
N SER A 91 -3.61 -6.86 -3.23
CA SER A 91 -2.20 -6.60 -3.48
C SER A 91 -1.38 -6.59 -2.19
N ILE A 92 -1.90 -5.95 -1.14
CA ILE A 92 -1.22 -5.90 0.15
C ILE A 92 -1.19 -7.28 0.84
N CYS A 93 -2.26 -8.07 0.74
CA CYS A 93 -2.30 -9.45 1.27
C CYS A 93 -1.41 -10.41 0.46
N ARG A 94 -1.22 -10.12 -0.82
CA ARG A 94 -0.35 -10.88 -1.73
C ARG A 94 1.11 -10.80 -1.31
N ARG A 95 1.53 -9.63 -0.82
CA ARG A 95 2.89 -9.32 -0.38
C ARG A 95 3.26 -9.87 1.00
N PHE A 96 2.32 -10.39 1.79
CA PHE A 96 2.64 -10.98 3.10
C PHE A 96 3.77 -12.04 3.01
N PRO A 97 4.76 -12.06 3.92
CA PRO A 97 4.92 -11.23 5.11
C PRO A 97 5.64 -9.89 4.88
N ILE A 98 5.92 -9.50 3.64
CA ILE A 98 6.60 -8.26 3.32
C ILE A 98 5.62 -7.09 3.50
N LEU A 99 5.86 -6.26 4.53
CA LEU A 99 5.12 -5.06 4.89
C LEU A 99 5.68 -3.82 4.18
N ILE A 100 5.93 -3.91 2.87
CA ILE A 100 6.29 -2.72 2.09
C ILE A 100 5.01 -1.99 1.71
N HIS A 101 4.78 -0.85 2.35
CA HIS A 101 3.79 0.10 1.83
C HIS A 101 4.37 0.73 0.55
N PRO A 102 3.71 0.59 -0.60
CA PRO A 102 4.27 1.01 -1.89
C PRO A 102 4.57 2.50 -1.96
N GLU A 103 3.85 3.31 -1.17
CA GLU A 103 4.04 4.75 -1.14
C GLU A 103 5.29 5.20 -0.38
N TYR A 104 5.75 4.40 0.58
CA TYR A 104 6.71 4.86 1.58
C TYR A 104 8.13 4.31 1.39
N LYS A 105 8.33 3.32 0.52
CA LYS A 105 9.65 2.68 0.35
C LYS A 105 9.93 2.30 -1.09
N ASN A 106 11.07 2.71 -1.65
CA ASN A 106 11.54 2.18 -2.92
C ASN A 106 12.37 0.93 -2.61
N PHE A 107 11.70 -0.22 -2.57
CA PHE A 107 12.34 -1.48 -2.17
C PHE A 107 13.61 -1.83 -2.98
N ILE A 108 13.66 -1.46 -4.27
CA ILE A 108 14.84 -1.74 -5.11
C ILE A 108 16.02 -0.86 -4.67
N LYS A 109 15.75 0.42 -4.35
CA LYS A 109 16.77 1.39 -3.99
C LYS A 109 17.21 1.32 -2.52
N ASP A 110 16.25 1.12 -1.63
CA ASP A 110 16.38 1.32 -0.19
C ASP A 110 16.64 0.00 0.58
N GLY A 111 16.44 -1.17 -0.06
CA GLY A 111 16.56 -2.47 0.60
C GLY A 111 15.44 -2.77 1.60
N LEU A 112 15.53 -3.90 2.33
CA LEU A 112 14.60 -4.28 3.41
C LEU A 112 15.34 -4.37 4.75
N GLU A 113 14.64 -4.02 5.82
CA GLU A 113 15.04 -4.17 7.21
C GLU A 113 14.06 -5.11 7.91
N GLU A 114 14.43 -5.62 9.08
CA GLU A 114 13.58 -6.54 9.87
C GLU A 114 12.18 -5.96 10.13
N LYS A 115 12.08 -4.63 10.34
CA LYS A 115 10.81 -3.92 10.56
C LYS A 115 9.85 -3.95 9.36
N ASP A 116 10.34 -4.27 8.16
CA ASP A 116 9.51 -4.36 6.95
C ASP A 116 8.88 -5.75 6.78
N PHE A 117 9.00 -6.62 7.77
CA PHE A 117 8.40 -7.94 7.76
C PHE A 117 7.38 -8.09 8.87
N MET A 118 6.28 -8.77 8.55
CA MET A 118 5.35 -9.24 9.54
C MET A 118 5.74 -10.62 10.06
N PHE A 119 5.46 -10.80 11.34
CA PHE A 119 5.69 -12.05 12.01
C PHE A 119 4.75 -13.14 11.48
N CYS A 120 5.29 -14.34 11.29
CA CYS A 120 4.54 -15.54 11.01
C CYS A 120 5.20 -16.74 11.70
N ASP A 121 4.48 -17.43 12.57
CA ASP A 121 4.95 -18.66 13.24
C ASP A 121 5.51 -19.72 12.27
N ASN A 122 5.07 -19.67 11.02
CA ASN A 122 5.45 -20.63 9.98
C ASN A 122 6.64 -20.18 9.14
N PHE A 123 7.25 -19.04 9.46
CA PHE A 123 8.38 -18.48 8.73
C PHE A 123 9.42 -17.96 9.70
N ASN A 124 10.58 -18.62 9.75
CA ASN A 124 11.71 -18.18 10.56
C ASN A 124 12.45 -17.04 9.84
N LEU A 125 11.92 -15.83 9.97
CA LEU A 125 12.49 -14.62 9.38
C LEU A 125 13.96 -14.41 9.81
N PRO A 126 14.34 -14.53 11.09
CA PRO A 126 15.75 -14.41 11.49
C PRO A 126 16.67 -15.41 10.78
N ALA A 127 16.26 -16.68 10.67
CA ALA A 127 17.04 -17.67 9.94
C ALA A 127 17.14 -17.34 8.45
N PHE A 128 16.06 -16.83 7.84
CA PHE A 128 16.08 -16.37 6.46
C PHE A 128 17.08 -15.22 6.26
N VAL A 129 16.98 -14.17 7.09
CA VAL A 129 17.87 -12.99 7.03
C VAL A 129 19.34 -13.39 7.21
N ASN A 130 19.62 -14.32 8.11
CA ASN A 130 20.97 -14.85 8.34
C ASN A 130 21.46 -15.73 7.18
N GLU A 131 20.63 -16.62 6.63
CA GLU A 131 20.98 -17.50 5.51
C GLU A 131 21.40 -16.69 4.28
N VAL A 132 20.69 -15.59 4.04
CA VAL A 132 20.90 -14.80 2.84
C VAL A 132 22.01 -13.77 2.96
N ASN A 133 22.68 -13.69 4.12
CA ASN A 133 23.73 -12.72 4.44
C ASN A 133 23.39 -11.33 3.87
N PHE A 134 22.31 -10.74 4.39
CA PHE A 134 21.75 -9.50 3.86
C PHE A 134 22.82 -8.40 3.77
N GLN A 135 23.31 -8.17 2.55
CA GLN A 135 24.24 -7.09 2.22
C GLN A 135 23.44 -6.08 1.39
N PRO A 136 23.33 -4.80 1.80
CA PRO A 136 22.60 -3.78 1.05
C PRO A 136 23.32 -3.51 -0.29
N SER A 137 22.98 -4.28 -1.33
CA SER A 137 23.34 -4.02 -2.73
C SER A 137 22.21 -4.49 -3.65
N GLN A 138 21.72 -3.55 -4.48
CA GLN A 138 20.33 -3.44 -4.94
C GLN A 138 19.80 -4.64 -5.77
N GLU A 139 20.62 -5.27 -6.61
CA GLU A 139 20.18 -6.38 -7.48
C GLU A 139 20.27 -7.75 -6.81
N LYS A 140 21.33 -7.98 -6.03
CA LYS A 140 21.52 -9.25 -5.30
C LYS A 140 20.44 -9.45 -4.24
N SER A 141 19.98 -8.37 -3.61
CA SER A 141 18.87 -8.43 -2.65
C SER A 141 17.59 -8.97 -3.29
N PHE A 142 17.20 -8.52 -4.49
CA PHE A 142 15.98 -9.01 -5.13
C PHE A 142 16.07 -10.49 -5.52
N GLU A 143 17.18 -10.95 -6.08
CA GLU A 143 17.36 -12.37 -6.43
C GLU A 143 17.26 -13.27 -5.20
N VAL A 144 17.87 -12.84 -4.10
CA VAL A 144 17.80 -13.47 -2.79
C VAL A 144 16.36 -13.51 -2.27
N PHE A 145 15.64 -12.40 -2.34
CA PHE A 145 14.23 -12.36 -1.95
C PHE A 145 13.37 -13.25 -2.84
N ASN A 146 13.59 -13.26 -4.14
CA ASN A 146 12.88 -14.12 -5.07
C ASN A 146 13.13 -15.62 -4.74
N LYS A 147 14.34 -15.98 -4.29
CA LYS A 147 14.62 -17.35 -3.82
C LYS A 147 13.81 -17.75 -2.58
N GLY A 148 13.57 -16.81 -1.65
CA GLY A 148 12.84 -17.06 -0.41
C GLY A 148 11.32 -16.89 -0.49
N PHE A 149 10.86 -15.93 -1.27
CA PHE A 149 9.46 -15.49 -1.33
C PHE A 149 8.80 -15.76 -2.69
N GLY A 150 9.59 -16.01 -3.74
CA GLY A 150 9.09 -16.26 -5.10
C GLY A 150 8.12 -15.18 -5.56
N LYS A 151 6.91 -15.61 -5.92
CA LYS A 151 5.82 -14.73 -6.37
C LYS A 151 5.53 -13.56 -5.43
N ILE A 152 5.73 -13.72 -4.12
CA ILE A 152 5.52 -12.63 -3.14
C ILE A 152 6.52 -11.49 -3.36
N ALA A 153 7.77 -11.81 -3.70
CA ALA A 153 8.78 -10.80 -4.04
C ALA A 153 8.44 -10.10 -5.36
N GLU A 154 7.93 -10.82 -6.35
CA GLU A 154 7.47 -10.26 -7.62
C GLU A 154 6.28 -9.29 -7.40
N GLU A 155 5.31 -9.70 -6.58
CA GLU A 155 4.14 -8.87 -6.23
C GLU A 155 4.52 -7.61 -5.43
N ALA A 156 5.61 -7.66 -4.66
CA ALA A 156 6.19 -6.48 -4.00
C ALA A 156 6.93 -5.57 -5.00
N LYS A 157 7.64 -6.14 -5.97
CA LYS A 157 8.30 -5.37 -7.05
C LYS A 157 7.30 -4.65 -7.95
N ASP A 158 6.20 -5.30 -8.33
CA ASP A 158 5.17 -4.67 -9.16
C ASP A 158 4.45 -3.53 -8.43
N ALA A 159 4.41 -3.57 -7.09
CA ALA A 159 3.96 -2.45 -6.27
C ALA A 159 4.78 -1.18 -6.50
N ASN A 160 6.10 -1.32 -6.57
CA ASN A 160 6.99 -0.19 -6.84
C ASN A 160 6.74 0.38 -8.24
N LYS A 161 6.52 -0.48 -9.23
CA LYS A 161 6.18 -0.02 -10.59
C LYS A 161 4.85 0.74 -10.62
N MET A 162 3.88 0.30 -9.83
CA MET A 162 2.60 1.00 -9.68
C MET A 162 2.78 2.37 -9.03
N ARG A 163 3.67 2.49 -8.03
CA ARG A 163 4.08 3.77 -7.48
C ARG A 163 4.76 4.64 -8.55
N GLU A 164 5.70 4.11 -9.31
CA GLU A 164 6.37 4.83 -10.41
C GLU A 164 5.36 5.31 -11.46
N PHE A 165 4.39 4.47 -11.81
CA PHE A 165 3.29 4.82 -12.70
C PHE A 165 2.36 5.89 -12.12
N ILE A 166 2.00 5.80 -10.84
CA ILE A 166 1.19 6.84 -10.16
C ILE A 166 1.98 8.14 -10.12
N ASP A 167 3.27 8.09 -9.78
CA ASP A 167 4.17 9.25 -9.76
C ASP A 167 4.24 9.89 -11.17
N GLU A 168 4.36 9.09 -12.24
CA GLU A 168 4.36 9.54 -13.64
C GLU A 168 2.99 10.11 -14.07
N LYS A 169 1.89 9.44 -13.73
CA LYS A 169 0.54 9.89 -14.10
C LYS A 169 0.11 11.11 -13.33
N MET A 170 0.43 11.22 -12.05
CA MET A 170 0.20 12.42 -11.27
C MET A 170 0.97 13.60 -11.87
N LYS A 171 2.23 13.39 -12.27
CA LYS A 171 3.01 14.39 -12.98
C LYS A 171 2.33 14.82 -14.29
N GLN A 172 1.92 13.86 -15.12
CA GLN A 172 1.21 14.15 -16.38
C GLN A 172 -0.12 14.87 -16.16
N LEU A 173 -0.90 14.48 -15.15
CA LEU A 173 -2.18 15.11 -14.84
C LEU A 173 -2.01 16.55 -14.32
N ILE A 174 -0.91 16.85 -13.62
CA ILE A 174 -0.54 18.20 -13.22
C ILE A 174 -0.11 19.01 -14.45
N GLU A 175 0.78 18.49 -15.28
CA GLU A 175 1.25 19.13 -16.53
C GLU A 175 0.09 19.46 -17.48
N ASP A 176 -0.86 18.53 -17.63
CA ASP A 176 -2.04 18.67 -18.48
C ASP A 176 -3.14 19.57 -17.85
N LYS A 177 -2.96 20.07 -16.62
CA LYS A 177 -3.99 20.76 -15.83
C LYS A 177 -5.30 19.94 -15.66
N LYS A 178 -5.19 18.61 -15.64
CA LYS A 178 -6.31 17.66 -15.58
C LYS A 178 -6.60 17.13 -14.18
N VAL A 179 -5.75 17.38 -13.18
CA VAL A 179 -6.13 17.18 -11.78
C VAL A 179 -7.21 18.20 -11.43
N VAL A 180 -8.48 17.77 -11.45
CA VAL A 180 -9.59 18.60 -10.94
C VAL A 180 -9.60 18.48 -9.43
N LEU A 181 -8.96 19.47 -8.83
CA LEU A 181 -8.96 19.74 -7.41
C LEU A 181 -10.41 19.85 -6.90
N ARG A 182 -10.83 18.94 -6.02
CA ARG A 182 -12.17 18.97 -5.41
C ARG A 182 -12.08 19.57 -4.01
N ARG A 183 -12.88 20.59 -3.75
CA ARG A 183 -13.09 21.10 -2.38
C ARG A 183 -13.73 20.00 -1.55
N ILE A 184 -13.17 19.74 -0.38
CA ILE A 184 -13.78 18.84 0.62
C ILE A 184 -14.46 19.65 1.73
N PRO A 185 -15.56 19.14 2.31
CA PRO A 185 -16.23 19.78 3.45
C PRO A 185 -15.30 20.00 4.66
N GLU A 186 -15.49 21.09 5.41
CA GLU A 186 -14.67 21.43 6.59
C GLU A 186 -14.67 20.37 7.69
N ASP A 187 -15.78 19.65 7.86
CA ASP A 187 -15.89 18.54 8.82
C ASP A 187 -15.05 17.31 8.43
N VAL A 188 -14.63 17.24 7.15
CA VAL A 188 -13.68 16.25 6.63
C VAL A 188 -12.24 16.76 6.82
N VAL A 189 -11.99 18.06 6.62
CA VAL A 189 -10.66 18.69 6.76
C VAL A 189 -10.05 18.44 8.14
N SER A 190 -10.84 18.55 9.21
CA SER A 190 -10.39 18.32 10.59
C SER A 190 -9.88 16.88 10.85
N LYS A 191 -10.25 15.93 9.99
CA LYS A 191 -9.88 14.51 10.08
C LYS A 191 -8.72 14.15 9.15
N CYS A 192 -8.28 15.07 8.31
CA CYS A 192 -7.17 14.85 7.40
C CYS A 192 -5.83 15.02 8.09
N LYS A 193 -4.86 14.19 7.72
CA LYS A 193 -3.47 14.44 8.10
C LYS A 193 -3.02 15.66 7.33
N LYS A 194 -2.81 16.76 8.05
CA LYS A 194 -2.26 18.00 7.50
C LYS A 194 -0.82 17.74 7.08
N MET A 195 -0.65 17.36 5.82
CA MET A 195 0.63 17.35 5.14
C MET A 195 0.43 18.27 3.94
N PRO A 196 1.20 19.36 3.82
CA PRO A 196 1.05 20.24 2.68
C PRO A 196 1.24 19.39 1.43
N ILE A 197 0.19 19.20 0.62
CA ILE A 197 0.29 18.46 -0.63
C ILE A 197 1.38 19.12 -1.47
N LEU A 198 1.51 20.44 -1.39
CA LEU A 198 2.61 21.20 -1.96
C LEU A 198 4.00 20.73 -1.46
N TYR A 199 4.16 20.41 -0.18
CA TYR A 199 5.39 19.79 0.35
C TYR A 199 5.60 18.38 -0.19
N PHE A 200 4.54 17.56 -0.24
CA PHE A 200 4.59 16.22 -0.82
C PHE A 200 5.00 16.26 -2.30
N LEU A 201 4.34 17.11 -3.09
CA LEU A 201 4.61 17.31 -4.51
C LEU A 201 6.04 17.85 -4.73
N ARG A 202 6.49 18.81 -3.92
CA ARG A 202 7.87 19.32 -3.95
C ARG A 202 8.90 18.23 -3.64
N LYS A 203 8.71 17.49 -2.54
CA LYS A 203 9.63 16.43 -2.10
C LYS A 203 9.76 15.33 -3.16
N ARG A 204 8.71 15.13 -3.96
CA ARG A 204 8.67 14.19 -5.07
C ARG A 204 9.13 14.78 -6.40
N GLY A 205 9.46 16.07 -6.44
CA GLY A 205 9.92 16.75 -7.66
C GLY A 205 8.81 17.00 -8.70
N PHE A 206 7.54 16.96 -8.28
CA PHE A 206 6.40 17.21 -9.17
C PHE A 206 6.13 18.70 -9.40
N LEU A 207 6.61 19.57 -8.51
CA LEU A 207 6.51 21.02 -8.65
C LEU A 207 7.88 21.66 -8.41
N SER A 208 8.26 22.58 -9.30
CA SER A 208 9.36 23.51 -9.06
C SER A 208 8.99 24.53 -7.99
N GLN A 209 10.01 25.16 -7.40
CA GLN A 209 9.80 26.19 -6.38
C GLN A 209 9.02 27.40 -6.91
N LYS A 210 9.10 27.67 -8.22
CA LYS A 210 8.34 28.71 -8.89
C LYS A 210 6.87 28.32 -9.08
N GLU A 211 6.58 27.11 -9.55
CA GLU A 211 5.19 26.63 -9.69
C GLU A 211 4.47 26.56 -8.34
N LEU A 212 5.21 26.27 -7.27
CA LEU A 212 4.72 26.37 -5.89
C LEU A 212 4.33 27.81 -5.52
N GLN A 213 5.17 28.78 -5.85
CA GLN A 213 4.90 30.21 -5.58
C GLN A 213 3.68 30.68 -6.37
N ASP A 214 3.61 30.37 -7.67
CA ASP A 214 2.50 30.74 -8.55
C ASP A 214 1.15 30.16 -8.05
N LEU A 215 1.15 28.93 -7.51
CA LEU A 215 -0.02 28.30 -6.92
C LEU A 215 -0.44 28.91 -5.57
N THR A 216 0.50 29.46 -4.80
CA THR A 216 0.22 30.11 -3.51
C THR A 216 -0.17 31.58 -3.64
N GLU A 217 0.28 32.26 -4.70
CA GLU A 217 0.03 33.70 -4.95
C GLU A 217 -1.25 33.97 -5.76
N SER A 218 -1.85 32.94 -6.36
CA SER A 218 -3.12 33.04 -7.12
C SER A 218 -4.40 33.01 -6.25
N ASN A 219 -4.26 33.16 -4.92
CA ASN A 219 -5.34 33.11 -3.93
C ASN A 219 -5.57 34.47 -3.25
#